data_AF-A0A401TBX1-F1
#
_entry.id   AF-A0A401TBX1-F1
#
_cell.length_a   1.000
_cell.length_b   1.000
_cell.length_c   1.000
_cell.angle_alpha   90.00
_cell.angle_beta   90.00
_cell.angle_gamma   90.00
#
_symmetry.space_group_name_H-M   'P 1'
#
loop_
_entity.id
_entity.type
_entity.pdbx_description
1 polymer ?
#
loop_
_entity_poly.entity_id
_entity_poly.type
_entity_poly.pdbx_seq_one_letter_code
_entity_poly.pdbx_strand_id
1 'polypeptide(L)'
;VNLGCATGFLMQASAGALSAIHSYTAEPSALLTVSLRDVSWLSMVIGLPLVSFGFHWLNGDRLAANSAAAVGILIAGCCGGLAEEGRETAVSLAIAAPVLSVLTVCLVTTNLYGILGSLAVGLAGMAKEFRLGEQLGLKEVVVRNVLLTCGVVALHRALDTQQKQQAETT
;
A
#
# COMPACT_ATOMS: atom_id res chain seq x y z
N VAL A 1 -8.06 -4.69 17.78
CA VAL A 1 -7.22 -4.16 16.67
C VAL A 1 -6.38 -5.29 16.11
N ASN A 2 -6.38 -5.50 14.79
CA ASN A 2 -5.58 -6.53 14.15
C ASN A 2 -4.13 -6.01 13.95
N LEU A 3 -3.17 -6.60 14.67
CA LEU A 3 -1.77 -6.16 14.72
C LEU A 3 -1.10 -6.19 13.34
N GLY A 4 -1.46 -7.17 12.49
CA GLY A 4 -0.93 -7.27 11.13
C GLY A 4 -1.30 -6.05 10.28
N CYS A 5 -2.58 -5.70 10.26
CA CYS A 5 -3.09 -4.54 9.54
C CYS A 5 -2.50 -3.21 10.05
N ALA A 6 -2.39 -3.04 11.36
CA ALA A 6 -1.76 -1.86 11.96
C ALA A 6 -0.29 -1.71 11.56
N THR A 7 0.44 -2.83 11.50
CA THR A 7 1.84 -2.86 11.02
C THR A 7 1.92 -2.45 9.55
N GLY A 8 0.97 -2.92 8.72
CA GLY A 8 0.87 -2.52 7.32
C GLY A 8 0.72 -1.00 7.15
N PHE A 9 -0.19 -0.38 7.89
CA PHE A 9 -0.35 1.08 7.89
C PHE A 9 0.88 1.83 8.41
N LEU A 10 1.52 1.32 9.46
CA LEU A 10 2.74 1.93 9.99
C LEU A 10 3.87 1.93 8.96
N MET A 11 4.02 0.84 8.20
CA MET A 11 5.00 0.76 7.11
C MET A 11 4.69 1.76 5.99
N GLN A 12 3.42 1.90 5.62
CA GLN A 12 2.98 2.90 4.63
C GLN A 12 3.27 4.33 5.11
N ALA A 13 2.94 4.63 6.36
CA ALA A 13 3.20 5.94 6.98
C ALA A 13 4.71 6.24 7.07
N SER A 14 5.52 5.24 7.42
CA SER A 14 6.99 5.39 7.53
C SER A 14 7.63 5.67 6.16
N ALA A 15 7.21 4.94 5.12
CA ALA A 15 7.65 5.18 3.75
C ALA A 15 7.22 6.58 3.27
N GLY A 16 5.97 6.98 3.56
CA GLY A 16 5.46 8.31 3.24
C GLY A 16 6.24 9.43 3.93
N ALA A 17 6.54 9.28 5.22
CA ALA A 17 7.33 10.25 5.98
C ALA A 17 8.75 10.40 5.43
N LEU A 18 9.45 9.30 5.15
CA LEU A 18 10.77 9.35 4.53
C LEU A 18 10.73 9.99 3.14
N SER A 19 9.70 9.68 2.34
CA SER A 19 9.52 10.28 1.00
C SER A 19 9.28 11.79 1.09
N ALA A 20 8.52 12.24 2.09
CA ALA A 20 8.32 13.66 2.37
C ALA A 20 9.64 14.33 2.78
N ILE A 21 10.37 13.77 3.75
CA ILE A 21 11.68 14.29 4.20
C ILE A 21 12.63 14.41 3.01
N HIS A 22 12.73 13.35 2.19
CA HIS A 22 13.57 13.35 1.00
C HIS A 22 13.16 14.44 -0.01
N SER A 23 11.87 14.70 -0.18
CA SER A 23 11.36 15.71 -1.14
C SER A 23 11.58 17.15 -0.68
N TYR A 24 11.62 17.41 0.63
CA TYR A 24 11.85 18.74 1.20
C TYR A 24 13.32 19.02 1.54
N THR A 25 14.20 18.03 1.43
CA THR A 25 15.64 18.20 1.64
C THR A 25 16.30 18.66 0.34
N ALA A 26 17.02 19.79 0.38
CA ALA A 26 17.69 20.36 -0.80
C ALA A 26 18.79 19.43 -1.36
N GLU A 27 19.56 18.80 -0.48
CA GLU A 27 20.60 17.81 -0.80
C GLU A 27 20.39 16.55 0.05
N PRO A 28 19.57 15.58 -0.41
CA PRO A 28 19.35 14.35 0.34
C PRO A 28 20.64 13.54 0.43
N SER A 29 20.97 13.06 1.64
CA SER A 29 22.15 12.22 1.84
C SER A 29 21.98 10.86 1.13
N ALA A 30 23.09 10.28 0.69
CA ALA A 30 23.07 8.95 0.04
C ALA A 30 22.41 7.88 0.94
N LEU A 31 22.60 7.98 2.26
CA LEU A 31 21.97 7.11 3.24
C LEU A 31 20.44 7.26 3.24
N LEU A 32 19.92 8.49 3.21
CA LEU A 32 18.48 8.73 3.14
C LEU A 32 17.87 8.15 1.86
N THR A 33 18.55 8.28 0.74
CA THR A 33 18.11 7.73 -0.55
C THR A 33 18.05 6.21 -0.56
N VAL A 34 19.06 5.55 0.03
CA VAL A 34 19.08 4.07 0.17
C VAL A 34 17.98 3.63 1.14
N SER A 35 17.87 4.26 2.31
CA SER A 35 16.83 3.92 3.29
C SER A 35 15.42 4.13 2.74
N LEU A 36 15.18 5.21 1.98
CA LEU A 36 13.88 5.43 1.33
C LEU A 36 13.55 4.32 0.34
N ARG A 37 14.54 3.88 -0.46
CA ARG A 37 14.35 2.77 -1.42
C ARG A 37 13.95 1.49 -0.69
N ASP A 38 14.69 1.12 0.35
CA ASP A 38 14.47 -0.12 1.08
C ASP A 38 13.14 -0.10 1.85
N VAL A 39 12.85 1.00 2.55
CA VAL A 39 11.59 1.16 3.29
C VAL A 39 10.39 1.25 2.35
N SER A 40 10.50 1.96 1.23
CA SER A 40 9.43 2.01 0.23
C SER A 40 9.17 0.62 -0.36
N TRP A 41 10.21 -0.14 -0.65
CA TRP A 41 10.09 -1.50 -1.15
C TRP A 41 9.44 -2.44 -0.12
N LEU A 42 9.91 -2.45 1.12
CA LEU A 42 9.31 -3.24 2.22
C LEU A 42 7.85 -2.86 2.45
N SER A 43 7.55 -1.57 2.41
CA SER A 43 6.19 -1.06 2.57
C SER A 43 5.26 -1.55 1.47
N MET A 44 5.73 -1.61 0.23
CA MET A 44 4.97 -2.15 -0.90
C MET A 44 4.81 -3.68 -0.83
N VAL A 45 5.89 -4.41 -0.55
CA VAL A 45 5.91 -5.88 -0.61
C VAL A 45 5.30 -6.54 0.63
N ILE A 46 5.40 -5.91 1.81
CA ILE A 46 4.90 -6.47 3.06
C ILE A 46 3.74 -5.62 3.59
N GLY A 47 3.88 -4.29 3.55
CA GLY A 47 2.88 -3.39 4.10
C GLY A 47 1.52 -3.47 3.42
N LEU A 48 1.46 -3.46 2.08
CA LEU A 48 0.19 -3.57 1.34
C LEU A 48 -0.52 -4.92 1.55
N PRO A 49 0.18 -6.08 1.46
CA PRO A 49 -0.45 -7.35 1.83
C PRO A 49 -0.97 -7.40 3.27
N LEU A 50 -0.28 -6.77 4.23
CA LEU A 50 -0.77 -6.67 5.61
C LEU A 50 -2.00 -5.77 5.75
N VAL A 51 -2.11 -4.70 4.94
CA VAL A 51 -3.36 -3.91 4.87
C VAL A 51 -4.48 -4.78 4.32
N SER A 52 -4.23 -5.52 3.23
CA SER A 52 -5.20 -6.45 2.63
C SER A 52 -5.61 -7.57 3.58
N PHE A 53 -4.69 -8.08 4.38
CA PHE A 53 -4.96 -9.04 5.46
C PHE A 53 -6.04 -8.52 6.40
N GLY A 54 -5.98 -7.25 6.79
CA GLY A 54 -6.98 -6.62 7.66
C GLY A 54 -8.38 -6.64 7.07
N PHE A 55 -8.53 -6.29 5.79
CA PHE A 55 -9.82 -6.30 5.10
C PHE A 55 -10.42 -7.70 5.01
N HIS A 56 -9.64 -8.69 4.55
CA HIS A 56 -10.12 -10.07 4.45
C HIS A 56 -10.45 -10.66 5.82
N TRP A 57 -9.63 -10.36 6.84
CA TRP A 57 -9.86 -10.83 8.20
C TRP A 57 -11.18 -10.32 8.77
N LEU A 58 -11.50 -9.03 8.57
CA LEU A 58 -12.78 -8.49 9.00
C LEU A 58 -13.96 -9.10 8.24
N ASN A 59 -13.80 -9.42 6.96
CA ASN A 59 -14.86 -10.05 6.17
C ASN A 59 -14.99 -11.57 6.42
N GLY A 60 -14.25 -12.12 7.40
CA GLY A 60 -14.32 -13.53 7.77
C GLY A 60 -13.53 -14.47 6.85
N ASP A 61 -12.90 -13.96 5.78
CA ASP A 61 -12.08 -14.75 4.87
C ASP A 61 -10.65 -14.90 5.41
N ARG A 62 -10.49 -15.82 6.36
CA ARG A 62 -9.19 -16.11 6.98
C ARG A 62 -8.20 -16.72 5.98
N LEU A 63 -8.67 -17.42 4.96
CA LEU A 63 -7.81 -18.06 3.98
C LEU A 63 -7.19 -17.01 3.06
N ALA A 64 -7.99 -16.09 2.52
CA ALA A 64 -7.49 -14.96 1.73
C ALA A 64 -6.62 -14.01 2.56
N ALA A 65 -6.96 -13.80 3.83
CA ALA A 65 -6.12 -13.00 4.73
C ALA A 65 -4.73 -13.64 4.86
N ASN A 66 -4.65 -14.88 5.33
CA ASN A 66 -3.36 -15.56 5.56
C ASN A 66 -2.55 -15.73 4.26
N SER A 67 -3.21 -16.00 3.14
CA SER A 67 -2.52 -16.12 1.85
C SER A 67 -1.90 -14.79 1.40
N ALA A 68 -2.61 -13.66 1.56
CA ALA A 68 -2.06 -12.34 1.25
C ALA A 68 -0.78 -12.06 2.06
N ALA A 69 -0.83 -12.28 3.39
CA ALA A 69 0.34 -12.09 4.25
C ALA A 69 1.50 -13.03 3.88
N ALA A 70 1.20 -14.33 3.64
CA ALA A 70 2.20 -15.32 3.28
C ALA A 70 2.90 -15.00 1.95
N VAL A 71 2.13 -14.57 0.94
CA VAL A 71 2.69 -14.16 -0.37
C VAL A 71 3.62 -12.95 -0.21
N GLY A 72 3.23 -11.94 0.56
CA GLY A 72 4.09 -10.77 0.81
C GLY A 72 5.42 -11.15 1.47
N ILE A 73 5.38 -12.01 2.49
CA ILE A 73 6.58 -12.51 3.18
C ILE A 73 7.45 -13.36 2.23
N LEU A 74 6.84 -14.22 1.43
CA LEU A 74 7.55 -15.08 0.49
C LEU A 74 8.25 -14.27 -0.60
N ILE A 75 7.58 -13.25 -1.16
CA ILE A 75 8.20 -12.34 -2.13
C ILE A 75 9.37 -11.59 -1.49
N ALA A 76 9.21 -11.12 -0.25
CA ALA A 76 10.29 -10.45 0.47
C ALA A 76 11.50 -11.38 0.71
N GLY A 77 11.26 -12.63 1.09
CA GLY A 77 12.31 -13.62 1.34
C GLY A 77 13.00 -14.14 0.07
N CYS A 78 12.26 -14.27 -1.03
CA CYS A 78 12.80 -14.79 -2.29
C CYS A 78 13.51 -13.73 -3.15
N CYS A 79 13.38 -12.44 -2.84
CA CYS A 79 13.93 -11.35 -3.66
C CYS A 79 15.45 -11.42 -3.88
N GLY A 80 16.22 -12.00 -2.95
CA GLY A 80 17.66 -12.18 -3.11
C GLY A 80 18.07 -13.21 -4.17
N GLY A 81 17.16 -14.09 -4.59
CA GLY A 81 17.40 -15.15 -5.57
C GLY A 81 16.77 -14.92 -6.95
N LEU A 82 16.01 -13.83 -7.12
CA LEU A 82 15.35 -13.49 -8.39
C LEU A 82 16.27 -12.63 -9.27
N ALA A 83 16.23 -12.85 -10.59
CA ALA A 83 16.79 -11.93 -11.56
C ALA A 83 16.07 -10.56 -11.49
N GLU A 84 16.70 -9.48 -11.96
CA GLU A 84 16.13 -8.11 -11.97
C GLU A 84 14.69 -8.08 -12.52
N GLU A 85 14.45 -8.66 -13.69
CA GLU A 85 13.12 -8.73 -14.33
C GLU A 85 12.08 -9.48 -13.46
N GLY A 86 12.51 -10.57 -12.82
CA GLY A 86 11.68 -11.33 -11.90
C GLY A 86 11.34 -10.55 -10.63
N ARG A 87 12.28 -9.74 -10.14
CA ARG A 87 12.08 -8.87 -8.97
C ARG A 87 11.09 -7.75 -9.27
N GLU A 88 11.21 -7.08 -10.42
CA GLU A 88 10.28 -6.03 -10.84
C GLU A 88 8.85 -6.57 -11.01
N THR A 89 8.72 -7.76 -11.63
CA THR A 89 7.43 -8.44 -11.80
C THR A 89 6.83 -8.83 -10.45
N ALA A 90 7.64 -9.40 -9.56
CA ALA A 90 7.20 -9.80 -8.23
C ALA A 90 6.74 -8.60 -7.39
N VAL A 91 7.44 -7.47 -7.46
CA VAL A 91 7.04 -6.22 -6.80
C VAL A 91 5.73 -5.70 -7.37
N SER A 92 5.59 -5.67 -8.69
CA SER A 92 4.36 -5.22 -9.36
C SER A 92 3.16 -6.08 -8.93
N LEU A 93 3.34 -7.40 -8.87
CA LEU A 93 2.30 -8.32 -8.42
C LEU A 93 2.00 -8.16 -6.92
N ALA A 94 3.03 -7.97 -6.08
CA ALA A 94 2.90 -7.74 -4.65
C ALA A 94 2.13 -6.46 -4.32
N ILE A 95 2.09 -5.49 -5.23
CA ILE A 95 1.32 -4.25 -5.09
C ILE A 95 -0.09 -4.43 -5.67
N ALA A 96 -0.18 -4.90 -6.92
CA ALA A 96 -1.44 -4.98 -7.64
C ALA A 96 -2.41 -5.96 -6.99
N ALA A 97 -1.95 -7.14 -6.58
CA ALA A 97 -2.83 -8.17 -6.04
C ALA A 97 -3.51 -7.74 -4.72
N PRO A 98 -2.79 -7.22 -3.69
CA PRO A 98 -3.44 -6.69 -2.49
C PRO A 98 -4.41 -5.54 -2.78
N VAL A 99 -4.02 -4.58 -3.62
CA VAL A 99 -4.85 -3.41 -3.94
C VAL A 99 -6.15 -3.83 -4.63
N LEU A 100 -6.08 -4.73 -5.63
CA LEU A 100 -7.24 -5.25 -6.33
C LEU A 100 -8.13 -6.10 -5.43
N SER A 101 -7.55 -6.89 -4.52
CA SER A 101 -8.35 -7.70 -3.61
C SER A 101 -9.08 -6.82 -2.58
N VAL A 102 -8.41 -5.79 -2.04
CA VAL A 102 -9.05 -4.80 -1.16
C VAL A 102 -10.14 -4.04 -1.90
N LEU A 103 -9.88 -3.63 -3.14
CA LEU A 103 -10.90 -2.98 -3.98
C LEU A 103 -12.13 -3.88 -4.16
N THR A 104 -11.93 -5.16 -4.43
CA THR A 104 -13.02 -6.14 -4.58
C THR A 104 -13.85 -6.24 -3.31
N VAL A 105 -13.20 -6.38 -2.15
CA VAL A 105 -13.87 -6.40 -0.84
C VAL A 105 -14.65 -5.10 -0.59
N CYS A 106 -14.06 -3.95 -0.93
CA CYS A 106 -14.70 -2.65 -0.73
C CYS A 106 -15.89 -2.42 -1.66
N LEU A 107 -15.84 -2.95 -2.90
CA LEU A 107 -16.96 -2.93 -3.84
C LEU A 107 -18.13 -3.77 -3.31
N VAL A 108 -17.85 -4.98 -2.81
CA VAL A 108 -18.87 -5.89 -2.25
C VAL A 108 -19.50 -5.30 -0.99
N THR A 109 -18.70 -4.67 -0.13
CA THR A 109 -19.18 -4.04 1.11
C THR A 109 -19.70 -2.61 0.89
N THR A 110 -19.71 -2.10 -0.34
CA THR A 110 -20.10 -0.73 -0.70
C THR A 110 -19.36 0.37 0.10
N ASN A 111 -18.13 0.08 0.53
CA ASN A 111 -17.34 1.03 1.31
C ASN A 111 -16.65 2.04 0.39
N LEU A 112 -17.26 3.23 0.26
CA LEU A 112 -16.78 4.29 -0.62
C LEU A 112 -15.34 4.72 -0.28
N TYR A 113 -14.98 4.82 1.01
CA TYR A 113 -13.62 5.17 1.42
C TYR A 113 -12.60 4.14 0.95
N GLY A 114 -12.96 2.85 1.02
CA GLY A 114 -12.11 1.77 0.58
C GLY A 114 -11.91 1.74 -0.94
N ILE A 115 -12.99 1.98 -1.69
CA ILE A 115 -12.95 2.10 -3.15
C ILE A 115 -12.03 3.26 -3.56
N LEU A 116 -12.27 4.46 -3.03
CA LEU A 116 -11.45 5.63 -3.33
C LEU A 116 -9.99 5.44 -2.89
N GLY A 117 -9.77 4.81 -1.74
CA GLY A 117 -8.45 4.50 -1.22
C GLY A 117 -7.65 3.57 -2.13
N SER A 118 -8.26 2.45 -2.54
CA SER A 118 -7.63 1.50 -3.46
C SER A 118 -7.38 2.11 -4.84
N LEU A 119 -8.31 2.92 -5.37
CA LEU A 119 -8.08 3.63 -6.62
C LEU A 119 -6.91 4.61 -6.51
N ALA A 120 -6.82 5.38 -5.42
CA ALA A 120 -5.73 6.34 -5.22
C ALA A 120 -4.37 5.64 -5.11
N VAL A 121 -4.28 4.51 -4.39
CA VAL A 121 -3.05 3.71 -4.30
C VAL A 121 -2.70 3.10 -5.66
N GLY A 122 -3.68 2.58 -6.41
CA GLY A 122 -3.46 2.04 -7.75
C GLY A 122 -2.97 3.11 -8.74
N LEU A 123 -3.60 4.29 -8.73
CA LEU A 123 -3.18 5.43 -9.56
C LEU A 123 -1.78 5.92 -9.21
N ALA A 124 -1.39 5.86 -7.92
CA ALA A 124 -0.04 6.21 -7.53
C ALA A 124 1.02 5.28 -8.17
N GLY A 125 0.70 3.99 -8.31
CA GLY A 125 1.56 3.02 -9.00
C GLY A 125 1.73 3.32 -10.49
N MET A 126 0.70 3.90 -11.12
CA MET A 126 0.71 4.22 -12.55
C MET A 126 0.99 5.71 -12.85
N ALA A 127 1.37 6.50 -11.84
CA ALA A 127 1.52 7.96 -11.97
C ALA A 127 2.53 8.36 -13.06
N LYS A 128 3.59 7.55 -13.22
CA LYS A 128 4.61 7.71 -14.26
C LYS A 128 4.08 7.44 -15.66
N GLU A 129 3.33 6.36 -15.81
CA GLU A 129 2.79 5.89 -17.09
C GLU A 129 1.75 6.87 -17.63
N PHE A 130 0.91 7.40 -16.75
CA PHE A 130 -0.09 8.42 -17.09
C PHE A 130 0.46 9.85 -17.13
N ARG A 131 1.76 10.06 -16.83
CA ARG A 131 2.39 11.38 -16.76
C ARG A 131 1.57 12.37 -15.92
N LEU A 132 1.01 11.91 -14.81
CA LEU A 132 0.12 12.72 -13.96
C LEU A 132 0.81 13.98 -13.44
N GLY A 133 2.14 13.93 -13.25
CA GLY A 133 2.94 15.10 -12.90
C GLY A 133 2.89 16.20 -13.98
N GLU A 134 3.08 15.83 -15.25
CA GLU A 134 3.01 16.77 -16.39
C GLU A 134 1.60 17.36 -16.53
N GLN A 135 0.57 16.51 -16.40
CA GLN A 135 -0.82 16.94 -16.51
C GLN A 135 -1.26 17.90 -15.39
N LEU A 136 -0.75 17.71 -14.17
CA LEU A 136 -1.07 18.53 -13.00
C LEU A 136 -0.10 19.70 -12.79
N GLY A 137 0.95 19.84 -13.61
CA GLY A 137 2.00 20.84 -13.41
C GLY A 137 2.81 20.64 -12.12
N LEU A 138 2.84 19.41 -11.59
CA LEU A 138 3.49 19.05 -10.33
C LEU A 138 4.63 18.05 -10.57
N LYS A 139 5.61 18.02 -9.67
CA LYS A 139 6.62 16.95 -9.68
C LYS A 139 5.90 15.60 -9.49
N GLU A 140 6.24 14.62 -10.32
CA GLU A 140 5.62 13.29 -10.28
C GLU A 140 5.74 12.63 -8.91
N VAL A 141 6.88 12.82 -8.23
CA VAL A 141 7.12 12.37 -6.86
C VAL A 141 6.09 12.95 -5.88
N VAL A 142 5.73 14.23 -6.04
CA VAL A 142 4.73 14.90 -5.19
C VAL A 142 3.35 14.31 -5.45
N VAL A 143 2.96 14.16 -6.71
CA VAL A 143 1.67 13.56 -7.09
C VAL A 143 1.53 12.15 -6.52
N ARG A 144 2.57 11.31 -6.71
CA ARG A 144 2.60 9.94 -6.18
C ARG A 144 2.48 9.92 -4.65
N ASN A 145 3.24 10.77 -3.95
CA ASN A 145 3.20 10.83 -2.48
C ASN A 145 1.83 11.28 -1.95
N VAL A 146 1.20 12.25 -2.61
CA VAL A 146 -0.15 12.71 -2.26
C VAL A 146 -1.17 11.59 -2.48
N LEU A 147 -1.15 10.95 -3.65
CA LEU A 147 -2.06 9.83 -3.95
C LEU A 147 -1.90 8.68 -2.97
N LEU A 148 -0.66 8.27 -2.65
CA LEU A 148 -0.40 7.23 -1.65
C LEU A 148 -0.92 7.64 -0.27
N THR A 149 -0.65 8.86 0.17
CA THR A 149 -1.04 9.32 1.51
C THR A 149 -2.57 9.42 1.62
N CYS A 150 -3.23 10.05 0.66
CA CYS A 150 -4.68 10.12 0.59
C CYS A 150 -5.31 8.72 0.51
N GLY A 151 -4.73 7.84 -0.31
CA GLY A 151 -5.19 6.46 -0.46
C GLY A 151 -5.10 5.66 0.83
N VAL A 152 -3.95 5.71 1.50
CA VAL A 152 -3.70 5.01 2.78
C VAL A 152 -4.62 5.54 3.89
N VAL A 153 -4.83 6.87 3.98
CA VAL A 153 -5.76 7.47 4.93
C VAL A 153 -7.21 7.03 4.66
N ALA A 154 -7.62 7.00 3.40
CA ALA A 154 -8.95 6.54 3.01
C ALA A 154 -9.15 5.05 3.33
N LEU A 155 -8.15 4.20 3.08
CA LEU A 155 -8.18 2.79 3.47
C LEU A 155 -8.24 2.60 4.99
N HIS A 156 -7.52 3.41 5.76
CA HIS A 156 -7.60 3.38 7.22
C HIS A 156 -9.02 3.75 7.71
N ARG A 157 -9.62 4.80 7.12
CA ARG A 157 -11.01 5.18 7.40
C ARG A 157 -12.00 4.08 7.03
N ALA A 158 -11.80 3.42 5.88
CA ALA A 158 -12.63 2.30 5.45
C ALA A 158 -12.60 1.16 6.46
N LEU A 159 -11.41 0.79 6.94
CA LEU A 159 -11.23 -0.23 7.97
C LEU A 159 -11.90 0.15 9.31
N ASP A 160 -11.72 1.38 9.78
CA ASP A 160 -12.38 1.88 11.00
C ASP A 160 -13.91 1.84 10.89
N THR A 161 -14.47 2.20 9.72
CA THR A 161 -15.92 2.11 9.47
C THR A 161 -16.43 0.66 9.48
N GLN A 162 -15.71 -0.29 8.87
CA GLN A 162 -16.10 -1.70 8.89
C GLN A 162 -16.01 -2.31 10.30
N GLN A 163 -15.00 -1.94 11.08
CA GLN A 163 -14.87 -2.40 12.48
C GLN A 163 -16.03 -1.93 13.35
N LYS A 164 -16.45 -0.66 13.19
CA LYS A 164 -17.60 -0.11 13.93
C LYS A 164 -18.90 -0.82 13.55
N GLN A 165 -19.14 -1.02 12.25
CA GLN A 165 -20.32 -1.75 11.77
C GLN A 165 -20.37 -3.18 12.30
N GLN A 166 -19.23 -3.88 12.38
CA GLN A 166 -19.19 -5.22 12.97
C GLN A 166 -19.52 -5.22 14.46
N ALA A 167 -18.98 -4.26 15.21
CA ALA A 167 -19.23 -4.15 16.65
C ALA A 167 -20.71 -3.87 16.99
N GLU A 168 -21.45 -3.21 16.09
CA GLU A 168 -22.89 -2.96 16.25
C GLU A 168 -23.75 -4.20 15.95
N THR A 169 -23.21 -5.19 15.22
CA THR A 169 -23.93 -6.41 14.82
C THR A 169 -23.69 -7.62 15.73
N THR A 170 -22.77 -7.52 16.70
CA THR A 170 -22.45 -8.54 17.71
C THR A 170 -22.98 -8.16 19.07
#